data_AF-A0A0P9VWQ0-F1
#
_entry.id   AF-A0A0P9VWQ0-F1
#
_cell.length_a   1.000
_cell.length_b   1.000
_cell.length_c   1.000
_cell.angle_alpha   90.00
_cell.angle_beta   90.00
_cell.angle_gamma   90.00
#
_symmetry.space_group_name_H-M   'P 1'
#
loop_
_entity.id
_entity.type
_entity.pdbx_description
1 polymer ?
#
loop_
_entity_poly.entity_id
_entity_poly.type
_entity_poly.pdbx_seq_one_letter_code
_entity_poly.pdbx_strand_id
1 'polypeptide(L)'
;MPLATLIRRSSLPCPEVSVDQALQLLAQHYGLSGTLKALGSQQDRNFLLETDTRRYVLKICHGAYSSTELNAQHAALQHLSSHSAVGVPGVVGANDSEQLLSIRIDGQAVHVRLLEFIDGQSLGHAGHLGHEVVVGLGELCARVDMALAGFEHPGLERILQWDPRHAHALIKHLLPVIKDADARACVIEAGEQAHHRLLPLIAALPIQAVHLDITEHNVVWLRDAQRQWQLQGLIDFGDLVSTWRVADLSVTCAALLYHADGDPLYILPAIRAYHALNPLKAEELQALWPLIVARSAVLVLSSEQQASIEPDNAYIQANLAGEWNIFDVATSVPMALMEAAILQAVGVEFPPAGQPAYQPMLPALQGLKPTVVDLGVLSEHFVAGNWEQSGIDEYLLSQAAGDDGLSASRFGEYRLSRTLPDSAKEPET
;
A
#
# COMPACT_ATOMS: atom_id res chain seq x y z
N MET A 1 5.99 -14.90 17.59
CA MET A 1 6.42 -13.83 18.54
C MET A 1 5.18 -13.08 19.02
N PRO A 2 4.94 -12.89 20.33
CA PRO A 2 3.76 -12.15 20.81
C PRO A 2 3.74 -10.68 20.36
N LEU A 3 2.55 -10.09 20.14
CA LEU A 3 2.37 -8.67 19.81
C LEU A 3 3.10 -7.72 20.79
N ALA A 4 3.15 -8.09 22.07
CA ALA A 4 3.90 -7.34 23.09
C ALA A 4 5.41 -7.26 22.84
N THR A 5 6.01 -8.29 22.22
CA THR A 5 7.43 -8.27 21.85
C THR A 5 7.67 -7.34 20.66
N LEU A 6 6.69 -7.22 19.76
CA LEU A 6 6.76 -6.30 18.64
C LEU A 6 6.69 -4.84 19.12
N ILE A 7 5.73 -4.51 19.99
CA ILE A 7 5.62 -3.18 20.62
C ILE A 7 6.90 -2.83 21.41
N ARG A 8 7.51 -3.80 22.10
CA ARG A 8 8.77 -3.57 22.82
C ARG A 8 9.95 -3.30 21.88
N ARG A 9 9.96 -3.90 20.69
CA ARG A 9 11.03 -3.67 19.70
C ARG A 9 10.92 -2.29 19.07
N SER A 10 9.71 -1.84 18.73
CA SER A 10 9.49 -0.50 18.19
C SER A 10 9.75 0.63 19.21
N SER A 11 9.81 0.32 20.51
CA SER A 11 10.14 1.28 21.56
C SER A 11 11.64 1.35 21.94
N LEU A 12 12.53 0.59 21.29
CA LEU A 12 13.96 0.65 21.58
C LEU A 12 14.62 1.78 20.78
N PRO A 13 15.50 2.61 21.39
CA PRO A 13 16.27 3.59 20.63
C PRO A 13 17.26 2.89 19.69
N CYS A 14 17.69 3.61 18.65
CA CYS A 14 18.78 3.14 17.78
C CYS A 14 20.05 2.87 18.60
N PRO A 15 20.88 1.88 18.22
CA PRO A 15 22.19 1.67 18.85
C PRO A 15 23.05 2.94 18.82
N GLU A 16 23.66 3.28 19.96
CA GLU A 16 24.60 4.40 20.07
C GLU A 16 25.97 3.98 19.51
N VAL A 17 26.13 4.13 18.20
CA VAL A 17 27.42 3.88 17.52
C VAL A 17 27.89 5.18 16.88
N SER A 18 29.10 5.60 17.25
CA SER A 18 29.75 6.79 16.69
C SER A 18 30.31 6.53 15.30
N VAL A 19 30.59 7.59 14.55
CA VAL A 19 31.23 7.50 13.22
C VAL A 19 32.61 6.84 13.34
N ASP A 20 33.38 7.16 14.37
CA ASP A 20 34.71 6.59 14.59
C ASP A 20 34.66 5.09 14.88
N GLN A 21 33.69 4.65 15.70
CA GLN A 21 33.46 3.23 15.95
C GLN A 21 33.05 2.50 14.67
N ALA A 22 32.15 3.07 13.88
CA ALA A 22 31.74 2.49 12.60
C ALA A 22 32.92 2.37 11.61
N LEU A 23 33.80 3.38 11.53
CA LEU A 23 35.02 3.32 10.72
C LEU A 23 35.98 2.22 11.19
N GLN A 24 36.15 2.07 12.51
CA GLN A 24 36.99 1.00 13.07
C GLN A 24 36.44 -0.38 12.71
N LEU A 25 35.12 -0.58 12.78
CA LEU A 25 34.48 -1.84 12.39
C LEU A 25 34.71 -2.17 10.92
N LEU A 26 34.54 -1.19 10.04
CA LEU A 26 34.77 -1.34 8.60
C LEU A 26 36.23 -1.70 8.29
N ALA A 27 37.18 -1.02 8.94
CA ALA A 27 38.60 -1.32 8.75
C ALA A 27 38.95 -2.72 9.28
N GLN A 28 38.48 -3.08 10.47
CA GLN A 28 38.83 -4.34 11.13
C GLN A 28 38.19 -5.57 10.47
N HIS A 29 36.90 -5.47 10.14
CA HIS A 29 36.12 -6.64 9.70
C HIS A 29 35.92 -6.71 8.19
N TYR A 30 36.03 -5.60 7.46
CA TYR A 30 35.82 -5.59 6.00
C TYR A 30 37.04 -5.12 5.21
N GLY A 31 38.09 -4.62 5.90
CA GLY A 31 39.27 -4.05 5.25
C GLY A 31 38.95 -2.78 4.44
N LEU A 32 37.85 -2.09 4.77
CA LEU A 32 37.38 -0.91 4.04
C LEU A 32 37.65 0.37 4.83
N SER A 33 37.98 1.44 4.12
CA SER A 33 38.13 2.79 4.64
C SER A 33 37.49 3.80 3.69
N GLY A 34 37.14 4.97 4.20
CA GLY A 34 36.45 5.99 3.40
C GLY A 34 35.79 7.05 4.27
N THR A 35 34.87 7.80 3.68
CA THR A 35 34.07 8.79 4.39
C THR A 35 32.73 8.17 4.78
N LEU A 36 32.35 8.30 6.06
CA LEU A 36 31.03 7.88 6.53
C LEU A 36 30.09 9.06 6.67
N LYS A 37 28.87 8.86 6.19
CA LYS A 37 27.72 9.74 6.45
C LYS A 37 26.62 8.95 7.13
N ALA A 38 26.16 9.40 8.28
CA ALA A 38 25.00 8.81 8.93
C ALA A 38 23.76 8.98 8.02
N LEU A 39 23.02 7.90 7.85
CA LEU A 39 21.72 7.90 7.20
C LEU A 39 20.63 7.93 8.28
N GLY A 40 19.53 8.64 8.02
CA GLY A 40 18.35 8.59 8.88
C GLY A 40 17.76 7.18 8.88
N SER A 41 17.31 6.72 10.04
CA SER A 41 16.65 5.43 10.23
C SER A 41 15.91 5.44 11.57
N GLN A 42 14.83 4.67 11.66
CA GLN A 42 13.97 4.62 12.85
C GLN A 42 14.49 3.65 13.92
N GLN A 43 15.06 2.51 13.52
CA GLN A 43 15.42 1.40 14.43
C GLN A 43 16.89 0.97 14.32
N ASP A 44 17.46 1.04 13.12
CA ASP A 44 18.85 0.71 12.85
C ASP A 44 19.73 1.97 12.82
N ARG A 45 21.00 1.84 13.17
CA ARG A 45 22.01 2.85 12.86
C ARG A 45 22.61 2.56 11.49
N ASN A 46 22.24 3.36 10.50
CA ASN A 46 22.69 3.20 9.11
C ASN A 46 23.76 4.24 8.75
N PHE A 47 24.81 3.82 8.04
CA PHE A 47 25.82 4.72 7.49
C PHE A 47 26.08 4.43 6.02
N LEU A 48 26.15 5.47 5.21
CA LEU A 48 26.71 5.43 3.87
C LEU A 48 28.22 5.53 3.97
N LEU A 49 28.93 4.51 3.47
CA LEU A 49 30.36 4.52 3.26
C LEU A 49 30.68 4.87 1.81
N GLU A 50 31.41 5.96 1.62
CA GLU A 50 32.00 6.34 0.33
C GLU A 50 33.48 5.99 0.33
N THR A 51 33.86 5.02 -0.52
CA THR A 51 35.25 4.67 -0.80
C THR A 51 35.67 5.25 -2.15
N ASP A 52 36.95 5.14 -2.51
CA ASP A 52 37.46 5.62 -3.79
C ASP A 52 36.83 4.94 -5.02
N THR A 53 36.27 3.74 -4.85
CA THR A 53 35.80 2.91 -5.98
C THR A 53 34.32 2.54 -5.91
N ARG A 54 33.76 2.43 -4.70
CA ARG A 54 32.40 1.92 -4.46
C ARG A 54 31.75 2.57 -3.24
N ARG A 55 30.44 2.43 -3.17
CA ARG A 55 29.63 2.86 -2.02
C ARG A 55 28.97 1.66 -1.35
N TYR A 56 28.81 1.75 -0.03
CA TYR A 56 28.20 0.71 0.78
C TYR A 56 27.27 1.29 1.83
N VAL A 57 26.33 0.49 2.31
CA VAL A 57 25.49 0.82 3.46
C VAL A 57 25.83 -0.13 4.61
N LEU A 58 26.40 0.43 5.68
CA LEU A 58 26.61 -0.26 6.95
C LEU A 58 25.32 -0.14 7.78
N LYS A 59 24.66 -1.26 8.09
CA LYS A 59 23.50 -1.32 8.97
C LYS A 59 23.90 -1.96 10.31
N ILE A 60 23.60 -1.28 11.41
CA ILE A 60 23.88 -1.76 12.76
C ILE A 60 22.58 -1.77 13.57
N CYS A 61 22.14 -2.95 14.01
CA CYS A 61 20.92 -3.13 14.79
C CYS A 61 21.22 -3.71 16.17
N HIS A 62 20.25 -3.66 17.08
CA HIS A 62 20.39 -4.23 18.42
C HIS A 62 20.61 -5.74 18.38
N GLY A 63 21.49 -6.26 19.24
CA GLY A 63 21.75 -7.71 19.39
C GLY A 63 20.59 -8.52 19.98
N ALA A 64 19.48 -7.86 20.33
CA ALA A 64 18.22 -8.53 20.70
C ALA A 64 17.39 -8.93 19.47
N TYR A 65 17.81 -8.51 18.27
CA TYR A 65 17.19 -8.92 17.02
C TYR A 65 17.59 -10.36 16.75
N SER A 66 16.68 -11.12 16.15
CA SER A 66 16.90 -12.53 15.89
C SER A 66 17.88 -12.66 14.74
N SER A 67 19.03 -13.29 14.95
CA SER A 67 19.96 -13.59 13.85
C SER A 67 19.28 -14.38 12.73
N THR A 68 18.33 -15.26 13.06
CA THR A 68 17.50 -16.00 12.08
C THR A 68 16.69 -15.07 11.19
N GLU A 69 16.15 -13.96 11.73
CA GLU A 69 15.39 -12.98 10.95
C GLU A 69 16.31 -12.18 10.01
N LEU A 70 17.49 -11.76 10.51
CA LEU A 70 18.48 -11.04 9.71
C LEU A 70 19.07 -11.92 8.60
N ASN A 71 19.30 -13.20 8.89
CA ASN A 71 19.75 -14.19 7.90
C ASN A 71 18.69 -14.43 6.80
N ALA A 72 17.39 -14.34 7.13
CA ALA A 72 16.34 -14.43 6.12
C ALA A 72 16.43 -13.29 5.10
N GLN A 73 16.74 -12.07 5.57
CA GLN A 73 16.91 -10.90 4.71
C GLN A 73 18.12 -11.09 3.78
N HIS A 74 19.25 -11.57 4.28
CA HIS A 74 20.42 -11.87 3.45
C HIS A 74 20.16 -12.98 2.44
N ALA A 75 19.51 -14.06 2.86
CA ALA A 75 19.14 -15.16 1.97
C ALA A 75 18.19 -14.70 0.86
N ALA A 76 17.26 -13.79 1.16
CA ALA A 76 16.36 -13.22 0.16
C ALA A 76 17.09 -12.30 -0.83
N LEU A 77 18.00 -11.44 -0.36
CA LEU A 77 18.87 -10.64 -1.23
C LEU A 77 19.68 -11.52 -2.18
N GLN A 78 20.29 -12.59 -1.64
CA GLN A 78 21.04 -13.55 -2.45
C GLN A 78 20.14 -14.26 -3.47
N HIS A 79 18.96 -14.73 -3.04
CA HIS A 79 17.97 -15.36 -3.91
C HIS A 79 17.52 -14.42 -5.04
N LEU A 80 17.21 -13.16 -4.73
CA LEU A 80 16.79 -12.16 -5.70
C LEU A 80 17.92 -11.74 -6.64
N SER A 81 19.16 -11.64 -6.16
CA SER A 81 20.31 -11.32 -7.03
C SER A 81 20.54 -12.35 -8.15
N SER A 82 20.04 -13.59 -7.99
CA SER A 82 20.08 -14.60 -9.05
C SER A 82 19.03 -14.38 -10.15
N HIS A 83 18.08 -13.47 -9.92
CA HIS A 83 17.01 -13.08 -10.84
C HIS A 83 17.33 -11.71 -11.44
N SER A 84 17.74 -11.66 -12.72
CA SER A 84 18.17 -10.43 -13.39
C SER A 84 17.10 -9.33 -13.52
N ALA A 85 15.84 -9.63 -13.17
CA ALA A 85 14.72 -8.71 -13.31
C ALA A 85 14.54 -7.77 -12.11
N VAL A 86 15.26 -7.99 -11.00
CA VAL A 86 15.14 -7.18 -9.77
C VAL A 86 16.55 -6.78 -9.31
N GLY A 87 16.87 -5.49 -9.40
CA GLY A 87 18.08 -4.95 -8.78
C GLY A 87 17.94 -4.95 -7.26
N VAL A 88 18.85 -5.58 -6.54
CA VAL A 88 18.88 -5.60 -5.07
C VAL A 88 20.31 -5.41 -4.56
N PRO A 89 20.51 -4.91 -3.32
CA PRO A 89 21.84 -4.79 -2.73
C PRO A 89 22.55 -6.14 -2.61
N GLY A 90 23.81 -6.21 -3.04
CA GLY A 90 24.69 -7.34 -2.72
C GLY A 90 25.04 -7.36 -1.22
N VAL A 91 25.04 -8.54 -0.60
CA VAL A 91 25.51 -8.71 0.78
C VAL A 91 27.03 -8.85 0.78
N VAL A 92 27.73 -7.98 1.49
CA VAL A 92 29.19 -8.00 1.59
C VAL A 92 29.60 -8.78 2.83
N GLY A 93 30.36 -9.85 2.64
CA GLY A 93 30.92 -10.63 3.75
C GLY A 93 32.07 -9.92 4.45
N ALA A 94 32.22 -10.17 5.75
CA ALA A 94 33.41 -9.79 6.49
C ALA A 94 34.63 -10.64 6.06
N ASN A 95 35.81 -10.31 6.60
CA ASN A 95 37.09 -10.93 6.27
C ASN A 95 37.14 -12.46 6.48
N ASP A 96 36.28 -13.00 7.36
CA ASP A 96 36.09 -14.44 7.60
C ASP A 96 34.95 -15.06 6.79
N SER A 97 34.39 -14.31 5.83
CA SER A 97 33.19 -14.62 5.04
C SER A 97 31.88 -14.66 5.84
N GLU A 98 31.87 -14.25 7.11
CA GLU A 98 30.62 -14.09 7.86
C GLU A 98 29.84 -12.88 7.32
N GLN A 99 28.59 -13.08 6.91
CA GLN A 99 27.74 -12.01 6.38
C GLN A 99 26.99 -11.23 7.48
N LEU A 100 26.89 -11.79 8.68
CA LEU A 100 26.21 -11.20 9.84
C LEU A 100 27.14 -11.23 11.05
N LEU A 101 27.77 -10.10 11.36
CA LEU A 101 28.64 -10.00 12.53
C LEU A 101 27.82 -9.77 13.79
N SER A 102 28.05 -10.57 14.83
CA SER A 102 27.42 -10.41 16.14
C SER A 102 28.48 -10.05 17.18
N ILE A 103 28.54 -8.78 17.58
CA ILE A 103 29.65 -8.23 18.38
C ILE A 103 29.15 -7.35 19.54
N ARG A 104 30.08 -6.87 20.37
CA ARG A 104 29.80 -5.87 21.40
C ARG A 104 30.59 -4.59 21.12
N ILE A 105 29.91 -3.45 21.11
CA ILE A 105 30.51 -2.11 21.04
C ILE A 105 30.20 -1.44 22.37
N ASP A 106 31.24 -1.02 23.12
CA ASP A 106 31.12 -0.41 24.45
C ASP A 106 30.19 -1.19 25.42
N GLY A 107 30.22 -2.52 25.32
CA GLY A 107 29.40 -3.41 26.14
C GLY A 107 27.99 -3.65 25.61
N GLN A 108 27.50 -2.90 24.62
CA GLN A 108 26.23 -3.12 23.95
C GLN A 108 26.35 -4.21 22.88
N ALA A 109 25.52 -5.26 22.97
CA ALA A 109 25.43 -6.28 21.93
C ALA A 109 24.71 -5.73 20.69
N VAL A 110 25.31 -5.91 19.51
CA VAL A 110 24.80 -5.44 18.22
C VAL A 110 25.02 -6.48 17.14
N HIS A 111 24.22 -6.38 16.07
CA HIS A 111 24.49 -7.05 14.81
C HIS A 111 24.93 -6.02 13.76
N VAL A 112 25.94 -6.36 12.96
CA VAL A 112 26.52 -5.49 11.94
C VAL A 112 26.48 -6.17 10.58
N ARG A 113 25.99 -5.45 9.57
CA ARG A 113 25.80 -5.92 8.20
C ARG A 113 26.29 -4.88 7.22
N LEU A 114 26.89 -5.30 6.11
CA LEU A 114 27.33 -4.40 5.05
C LEU A 114 26.68 -4.80 3.72
N LEU A 115 26.03 -3.85 3.08
CA LEU A 115 25.36 -4.03 1.80
C LEU A 115 25.98 -3.12 0.73
N GLU A 116 25.97 -3.55 -0.53
CA GLU A 116 26.31 -2.67 -1.66
C GLU A 116 25.27 -1.54 -1.77
N PHE A 117 25.73 -0.34 -2.12
CA PHE A 117 24.85 0.80 -2.36
C PHE A 117 24.32 0.76 -3.80
N ILE A 118 23.02 0.98 -3.98
CA ILE A 118 22.40 1.15 -5.30
C ILE A 118 22.39 2.63 -5.66
N ASP A 119 23.02 2.97 -6.78
CA ASP A 119 23.09 4.34 -7.28
C ASP A 119 21.70 4.84 -7.71
N GLY A 120 21.29 5.99 -7.19
CA GLY A 120 20.04 6.64 -7.54
C GLY A 120 19.43 7.40 -6.38
N GLN A 121 18.13 7.63 -6.47
CA GLN A 121 17.35 8.31 -5.44
C GLN A 121 15.98 7.66 -5.27
N SER A 122 15.45 7.73 -4.05
CA SER A 122 14.04 7.45 -3.78
C SER A 122 13.17 8.61 -4.26
N LEU A 123 11.88 8.33 -4.48
CA LEU A 123 10.90 9.31 -4.95
C LEU A 123 9.90 9.71 -3.87
N GLY A 124 10.06 9.29 -2.62
CA GLY A 124 9.12 9.60 -1.52
C GLY A 124 8.99 11.07 -1.13
N HIS A 125 9.86 11.96 -1.61
CA HIS A 125 9.68 13.40 -1.44
C HIS A 125 9.02 14.08 -2.66
N ALA A 126 8.67 13.32 -3.69
CA ALA A 126 8.00 13.87 -4.86
C ALA A 126 6.53 14.13 -4.54
N GLY A 127 6.03 15.35 -4.80
CA GLY A 127 4.60 15.65 -4.59
C GLY A 127 3.67 14.86 -5.53
N HIS A 128 4.18 14.42 -6.68
CA HIS A 128 3.42 13.64 -7.66
C HIS A 128 4.32 12.62 -8.36
N LEU A 129 3.81 11.41 -8.57
CA LEU A 129 4.47 10.38 -9.37
C LEU A 129 3.81 10.27 -10.75
N GLY A 130 4.60 10.35 -11.80
CA GLY A 130 4.08 10.23 -13.17
C GLY A 130 3.65 8.79 -13.49
N HIS A 131 2.80 8.65 -14.51
CA HIS A 131 2.22 7.36 -14.95
C HIS A 131 3.26 6.23 -15.06
N GLU A 132 4.41 6.49 -15.69
CA GLU A 132 5.48 5.51 -15.88
C GLU A 132 6.07 4.98 -14.56
N VAL A 133 6.15 5.83 -13.53
CA VAL A 133 6.63 5.41 -12.20
C VAL A 133 5.59 4.53 -11.52
N VAL A 134 4.31 4.89 -11.61
CA VAL A 134 3.19 4.09 -11.06
C VAL A 134 3.16 2.70 -11.69
N VAL A 135 3.27 2.63 -13.03
CA VAL A 135 3.38 1.37 -13.77
C VAL A 135 4.62 0.59 -13.32
N GLY A 136 5.78 1.24 -13.28
CA GLY A 136 7.04 0.60 -12.90
C GLY A 136 7.05 0.04 -11.48
N LEU A 137 6.36 0.67 -10.53
CA LEU A 137 6.16 0.14 -9.18
C LEU A 137 5.31 -1.13 -9.19
N GLY A 138 4.21 -1.14 -9.96
CA GLY A 138 3.38 -2.34 -10.15
C GLY A 138 4.14 -3.50 -10.81
N GLU A 139 4.96 -3.20 -11.83
CA GLU A 139 5.80 -4.20 -12.49
C GLU A 139 6.89 -4.75 -11.58
N LEU A 140 7.57 -3.89 -10.82
CA LEU A 140 8.56 -4.30 -9.83
C LEU A 140 7.95 -5.23 -8.79
N CYS A 141 6.80 -4.84 -8.24
CA CYS A 141 6.06 -5.62 -7.26
C CYS A 141 5.76 -7.04 -7.79
N ALA A 142 5.25 -7.17 -9.02
CA ALA A 142 5.01 -8.47 -9.64
C ALA A 142 6.30 -9.29 -9.83
N ARG A 143 7.40 -8.66 -10.28
CA ARG A 143 8.68 -9.35 -10.50
C ARG A 143 9.28 -9.86 -9.19
N VAL A 144 9.18 -9.07 -8.11
CA VAL A 144 9.62 -9.46 -6.77
C VAL A 144 8.80 -10.63 -6.27
N ASP A 145 7.47 -10.55 -6.35
CA ASP A 145 6.58 -11.64 -5.93
C ASP A 145 6.83 -12.94 -6.71
N MET A 146 7.05 -12.86 -8.02
CA MET A 146 7.38 -14.03 -8.83
C MET A 146 8.71 -14.65 -8.43
N ALA A 147 9.72 -13.82 -8.16
CA ALA A 147 11.02 -14.30 -7.74
C ALA A 147 10.99 -14.91 -6.33
N LEU A 148 10.15 -14.40 -5.44
CA LEU A 148 10.00 -14.89 -4.06
C LEU A 148 9.03 -16.08 -3.91
N ALA A 149 8.26 -16.45 -4.95
CA ALA A 149 7.21 -17.47 -4.86
C ALA A 149 7.68 -18.84 -4.31
N GLY A 150 8.94 -19.22 -4.54
CA GLY A 150 9.55 -20.45 -4.02
C GLY A 150 10.58 -20.24 -2.90
N PHE A 151 10.73 -19.02 -2.41
CA PHE A 151 11.71 -18.71 -1.36
C PHE A 151 11.14 -19.04 0.02
N GLU A 152 11.84 -19.90 0.75
CA GLU A 152 11.50 -20.30 2.11
C GLU A 152 12.69 -20.07 3.04
N HIS A 153 12.43 -19.55 4.23
CA HIS A 153 13.46 -19.42 5.27
C HIS A 153 12.80 -19.38 6.66
N PRO A 154 13.33 -20.07 7.69
CA PRO A 154 12.74 -20.10 9.03
C PRO A 154 12.56 -18.72 9.68
N GLY A 155 13.40 -17.75 9.30
CA GLY A 155 13.30 -16.36 9.77
C GLY A 155 12.08 -15.60 9.25
N LEU A 156 11.34 -16.14 8.28
CA LEU A 156 10.08 -15.57 7.80
C LEU A 156 8.88 -15.97 8.68
N GLU A 157 9.03 -16.97 9.56
CA GLU A 157 8.01 -17.37 10.52
C GLU A 157 7.99 -16.43 11.73
N ARG A 158 7.58 -15.19 11.47
CA ARG A 158 7.52 -14.11 12.47
C ARG A 158 6.24 -13.30 12.32
N ILE A 159 5.96 -12.50 13.34
CA ILE A 159 4.81 -11.60 13.36
C ILE A 159 5.35 -10.19 13.23
N LEU A 160 4.87 -9.47 12.22
CA LEU A 160 5.17 -8.06 11.98
C LEU A 160 3.91 -7.22 12.17
N GLN A 161 4.08 -5.95 12.53
CA GLN A 161 3.00 -4.97 12.65
C GLN A 161 2.25 -4.81 11.33
N TRP A 162 3.03 -4.91 10.26
CA TRP A 162 2.66 -4.69 8.88
C TRP A 162 2.02 -5.90 8.21
N ASP A 163 2.03 -7.08 8.86
CA ASP A 163 1.42 -8.28 8.31
C ASP A 163 -0.11 -8.14 8.31
N PRO A 164 -0.77 -8.13 7.14
CA PRO A 164 -2.21 -7.89 7.04
C PRO A 164 -3.06 -8.97 7.73
N ARG A 165 -2.52 -10.17 7.98
CA ARG A 165 -3.21 -11.22 8.76
C ARG A 165 -3.54 -10.76 10.18
N HIS A 166 -2.79 -9.80 10.71
CA HIS A 166 -2.93 -9.28 12.07
C HIS A 166 -3.57 -7.89 12.12
N ALA A 167 -3.87 -7.27 10.97
CA ALA A 167 -4.37 -5.90 10.88
C ALA A 167 -5.62 -5.67 11.75
N HIS A 168 -6.61 -6.57 11.71
CA HIS A 168 -7.84 -6.41 12.51
C HIS A 168 -7.58 -6.37 14.03
N ALA A 169 -6.75 -7.29 14.52
CA ALA A 169 -6.39 -7.34 15.94
C ALA A 169 -5.56 -6.12 16.34
N LEU A 170 -4.65 -5.69 15.46
CA LEU A 170 -3.81 -4.52 15.67
C LEU A 170 -4.63 -3.22 15.70
N ILE A 171 -5.56 -3.04 14.75
CA ILE A 171 -6.48 -1.91 14.70
C ILE A 171 -7.23 -1.82 16.04
N LYS A 172 -7.87 -2.91 16.47
CA LYS A 172 -8.58 -2.97 17.75
C LYS A 172 -7.72 -2.59 18.96
N HIS A 173 -6.46 -3.03 18.95
CA HIS A 173 -5.53 -2.73 20.02
C HIS A 173 -5.11 -1.26 20.05
N LEU A 174 -4.87 -0.65 18.89
CA LEU A 174 -4.35 0.71 18.78
C LEU A 174 -5.44 1.80 18.80
N LEU A 175 -6.70 1.47 18.46
CA LEU A 175 -7.83 2.42 18.43
C LEU A 175 -7.92 3.42 19.59
N PRO A 176 -7.62 3.08 20.86
CA PRO A 176 -7.65 4.03 21.97
C PRO A 176 -6.71 5.24 21.82
N VAL A 177 -5.75 5.18 20.89
CA VAL A 177 -4.80 6.27 20.63
C VAL A 177 -5.47 7.48 19.96
N ILE A 178 -6.52 7.26 19.17
CA ILE A 178 -7.27 8.33 18.52
C ILE A 178 -8.20 8.97 19.55
N LYS A 179 -7.91 10.23 19.88
CA LYS A 179 -8.68 11.03 20.85
C LYS A 179 -9.98 11.55 20.27
N ASP A 180 -9.97 11.96 19.01
CA ASP A 180 -11.14 12.46 18.31
C ASP A 180 -12.17 11.33 18.09
N ALA A 181 -13.41 11.58 18.50
CA ALA A 181 -14.44 10.53 18.52
C ALA A 181 -14.93 10.16 17.11
N ASP A 182 -15.02 11.16 16.22
CA ASP A 182 -15.53 10.98 14.86
C ASP A 182 -14.47 10.29 14.00
N ALA A 183 -13.22 10.73 14.05
CA ALA A 183 -12.09 10.09 13.39
C ALA A 183 -11.93 8.62 13.85
N ARG A 184 -12.09 8.36 15.16
CA ARG A 184 -12.05 6.99 15.69
C ARG A 184 -13.21 6.15 15.17
N ALA A 185 -14.41 6.72 15.04
CA ALA A 185 -15.56 6.02 14.47
C ALA A 185 -15.33 5.65 13.00
N CYS A 186 -14.76 6.54 12.20
CA CYS A 186 -14.39 6.27 10.81
C CYS A 186 -13.40 5.09 10.68
N VAL A 187 -12.34 5.08 11.50
CA VAL A 187 -11.34 3.99 11.51
C VAL A 187 -11.96 2.66 11.95
N ILE A 188 -12.86 2.67 12.94
CA ILE A 188 -13.61 1.48 13.37
C ILE A 188 -14.44 0.93 12.21
N GLU A 189 -15.24 1.78 11.58
CA GLU A 189 -16.13 1.38 10.49
C GLU A 189 -15.33 0.82 9.30
N ALA A 190 -14.32 1.54 8.84
CA ALA A 190 -13.46 1.10 7.74
C ALA A 190 -12.77 -0.24 8.05
N GLY A 191 -12.23 -0.39 9.26
CA GLY A 191 -11.57 -1.62 9.70
C GLY A 191 -12.51 -2.83 9.77
N GLU A 192 -13.71 -2.67 10.32
CA GLU A 192 -14.71 -3.75 10.40
C GLU A 192 -15.27 -4.11 9.01
N GLN A 193 -15.53 -3.12 8.13
CA GLN A 193 -15.94 -3.36 6.75
C GLN A 193 -14.88 -4.13 5.96
N ALA A 194 -13.61 -3.72 6.07
CA ALA A 194 -12.50 -4.41 5.42
C ALA A 194 -12.37 -5.85 5.94
N HIS A 195 -12.42 -6.04 7.27
CA HIS A 195 -12.35 -7.36 7.87
C HIS A 195 -13.49 -8.28 7.41
N HIS A 196 -14.73 -7.79 7.40
CA HIS A 196 -15.89 -8.56 6.97
C HIS A 196 -15.78 -9.03 5.52
N ARG A 197 -15.27 -8.18 4.61
CA ARG A 197 -15.01 -8.55 3.22
C ARG A 197 -13.86 -9.53 3.05
N LEU A 198 -12.83 -9.45 3.89
CA LEU A 198 -11.67 -10.35 3.83
C LEU A 198 -11.97 -11.75 4.36
N LEU A 199 -12.76 -11.87 5.43
CA LEU A 199 -13.06 -13.13 6.11
C LEU A 199 -13.38 -14.32 5.17
N PRO A 200 -14.29 -14.22 4.18
CA PRO A 200 -14.60 -15.33 3.28
C PRO A 200 -13.46 -15.70 2.32
N LEU A 201 -12.50 -14.81 2.10
CA LEU A 201 -11.42 -14.98 1.11
C LEU A 201 -10.14 -15.60 1.71
N ILE A 202 -9.93 -15.44 3.03
CA ILE A 202 -8.67 -15.79 3.73
C ILE A 202 -8.16 -17.19 3.39
N ALA A 203 -9.05 -18.19 3.35
CA ALA A 203 -8.66 -19.58 3.11
C ALA A 203 -8.16 -19.85 1.68
N ALA A 204 -8.50 -18.98 0.72
CA ALA A 204 -8.14 -19.11 -0.69
C ALA A 204 -6.91 -18.26 -1.08
N LEU A 205 -6.51 -17.31 -0.23
CA LEU A 205 -5.37 -16.42 -0.50
C LEU A 205 -4.05 -17.20 -0.49
N PRO A 206 -3.25 -17.17 -1.57
CA PRO A 206 -1.93 -17.78 -1.60
C PRO A 206 -1.00 -17.16 -0.56
N ILE A 207 -0.16 -17.98 0.09
CA ILE A 207 0.88 -17.51 1.02
C ILE A 207 2.25 -17.72 0.37
N GLN A 208 3.12 -16.72 0.46
CA GLN A 208 4.51 -16.79 0.04
C GLN A 208 5.36 -15.79 0.84
N ALA A 209 6.68 -15.81 0.62
CA ALA A 209 7.55 -14.72 1.03
C ALA A 209 7.20 -13.44 0.25
N VAL A 210 7.03 -12.33 0.97
CA VAL A 210 6.72 -11.00 0.44
C VAL A 210 7.59 -9.95 1.14
N HIS A 211 7.88 -8.83 0.47
CA HIS A 211 8.74 -7.76 0.99
C HIS A 211 8.06 -6.89 2.07
N LEU A 212 6.75 -6.66 1.91
CA LEU A 212 5.86 -5.78 2.68
C LEU A 212 6.22 -4.29 2.73
N ASP A 213 7.10 -3.82 1.85
CA ASP A 213 7.52 -2.40 1.87
C ASP A 213 8.03 -1.89 0.50
N ILE A 214 7.41 -2.36 -0.59
CA ILE A 214 7.70 -1.89 -1.94
C ILE A 214 6.98 -0.54 -2.16
N THR A 215 7.65 0.53 -1.75
CA THR A 215 7.17 1.92 -1.77
C THR A 215 8.17 2.82 -2.50
N GLU A 216 7.74 4.02 -2.89
CA GLU A 216 8.59 5.04 -3.49
C GLU A 216 9.77 5.49 -2.61
N HIS A 217 9.73 5.20 -1.31
CA HIS A 217 10.84 5.41 -0.38
C HIS A 217 11.95 4.37 -0.52
N ASN A 218 11.59 3.13 -0.83
CA ASN A 218 12.51 1.99 -0.89
C ASN A 218 12.85 1.52 -2.30
N VAL A 219 12.25 2.14 -3.32
CA VAL A 219 12.59 1.90 -4.72
C VAL A 219 13.53 2.99 -5.21
N VAL A 220 14.65 2.58 -5.78
CA VAL A 220 15.73 3.46 -6.24
C VAL A 220 15.60 3.71 -7.73
N TRP A 221 15.64 4.99 -8.11
CA TRP A 221 15.47 5.44 -9.49
C TRP A 221 16.63 6.32 -9.94
N LEU A 222 16.94 6.27 -11.23
CA LEU A 222 17.83 7.21 -11.91
C LEU A 222 17.14 7.83 -13.10
N ARG A 223 17.57 9.04 -13.48
CA ARG A 223 17.15 9.62 -14.76
C ARG A 223 18.14 9.25 -15.84
N ASP A 224 17.64 8.74 -16.96
CA ASP A 224 18.45 8.54 -18.16
C ASP A 224 18.79 9.88 -18.86
N ALA A 225 19.48 9.81 -19.99
CA ALA A 225 19.85 10.97 -20.80
C ALA A 225 18.62 11.74 -21.34
N GLN A 226 17.46 11.08 -21.46
CA GLN A 226 16.18 11.65 -21.88
C GLN A 226 15.35 12.15 -20.69
N ARG A 227 15.94 12.16 -19.48
CA ARG A 227 15.33 12.54 -18.21
C ARG A 227 14.14 11.66 -17.81
N GLN A 228 14.00 10.46 -18.36
CA GLN A 228 12.99 9.50 -17.93
C GLN A 228 13.49 8.71 -16.73
N TRP A 229 12.57 8.37 -15.83
CA TRP A 229 12.90 7.56 -14.66
C TRP A 229 13.16 6.11 -15.08
N GLN A 230 14.28 5.58 -14.63
CA GLN A 230 14.73 4.22 -14.84
C GLN A 230 14.88 3.55 -13.47
N LEU A 231 14.15 2.47 -13.27
CA LEU A 231 14.23 1.65 -12.06
C LEU A 231 15.65 1.06 -11.92
N GLN A 232 16.27 1.25 -10.76
CA GLN A 232 17.62 0.73 -10.47
C GLN A 232 17.57 -0.45 -9.49
N GLY A 233 16.65 -0.43 -8.53
CA GLY A 233 16.49 -1.54 -7.62
C GLY A 233 15.57 -1.28 -6.45
N LEU A 234 15.44 -2.30 -5.60
CA LEU A 234 14.65 -2.33 -4.38
C LEU A 234 15.58 -2.51 -3.19
N ILE A 235 15.39 -1.71 -2.15
CA ILE A 235 16.16 -1.77 -0.91
C ILE A 235 15.25 -2.04 0.28
N ASP A 236 15.87 -2.28 1.42
CA ASP A 236 15.26 -2.45 2.74
C ASP A 236 14.32 -3.65 2.94
N PHE A 237 14.93 -4.83 3.02
CA PHE A 237 14.24 -6.11 3.27
C PHE A 237 13.87 -6.32 4.76
N GLY A 238 13.72 -5.23 5.52
CA GLY A 238 13.44 -5.24 6.95
C GLY A 238 12.16 -5.99 7.32
N ASP A 239 11.14 -5.86 6.47
CA ASP A 239 9.78 -6.36 6.67
C ASP A 239 9.44 -7.67 5.93
N LEU A 240 10.46 -8.33 5.37
CA LEU A 240 10.30 -9.60 4.68
C LEU A 240 9.64 -10.65 5.59
N VAL A 241 8.53 -11.26 5.15
CA VAL A 241 7.75 -12.23 5.93
C VAL A 241 6.99 -13.18 5.01
N SER A 242 6.58 -14.35 5.54
CA SER A 242 5.67 -15.25 4.84
C SER A 242 4.21 -14.91 5.19
N THR A 243 3.47 -14.32 4.25
CA THR A 243 2.06 -13.94 4.39
C THR A 243 1.33 -14.00 3.04
N TRP A 244 0.12 -13.46 2.95
CA TRP A 244 -0.66 -13.44 1.70
C TRP A 244 0.12 -12.75 0.59
N ARG A 245 0.25 -13.41 -0.57
CA ARG A 245 0.98 -12.91 -1.74
C ARG A 245 0.56 -11.49 -2.14
N VAL A 246 -0.74 -11.27 -2.26
CA VAL A 246 -1.33 -9.97 -2.65
C VAL A 246 -1.00 -8.82 -1.67
N ALA A 247 -0.43 -9.11 -0.50
CA ALA A 247 -0.05 -8.10 0.47
C ALA A 247 0.97 -7.10 -0.09
N ASP A 248 1.96 -7.53 -0.88
CA ASP A 248 2.96 -6.63 -1.48
C ASP A 248 2.28 -5.58 -2.37
N LEU A 249 1.39 -6.01 -3.26
CA LEU A 249 0.64 -5.09 -4.11
C LEU A 249 -0.27 -4.17 -3.29
N SER A 250 -0.89 -4.66 -2.21
CA SER A 250 -1.73 -3.81 -1.34
C SER A 250 -0.92 -2.71 -0.66
N VAL A 251 0.33 -3.00 -0.24
CA VAL A 251 1.22 -2.01 0.37
C VAL A 251 1.68 -0.99 -0.68
N THR A 252 2.10 -1.46 -1.86
CA THR A 252 2.48 -0.56 -2.96
C THR A 252 1.34 0.37 -3.36
N CYS A 253 0.11 -0.14 -3.46
CA CYS A 253 -1.06 0.68 -3.79
C CYS A 253 -1.40 1.66 -2.67
N ALA A 254 -1.32 1.26 -1.40
CA ALA A 254 -1.55 2.17 -0.27
C ALA A 254 -0.54 3.34 -0.28
N ALA A 255 0.74 3.07 -0.56
CA ALA A 255 1.76 4.12 -0.67
C ALA A 255 1.48 5.06 -1.86
N LEU A 256 1.05 4.52 -3.00
CA LEU A 256 0.65 5.34 -4.16
C LEU A 256 -0.52 6.30 -3.87
N LEU A 257 -1.44 5.95 -2.96
CA LEU A 257 -2.54 6.85 -2.57
C LEU A 257 -2.05 8.15 -1.91
N TYR A 258 -0.82 8.17 -1.37
CA TYR A 258 -0.20 9.40 -0.89
C TYR A 258 -0.08 10.46 -2.01
N HIS A 259 0.14 10.01 -3.25
CA HIS A 259 0.38 10.86 -4.41
C HIS A 259 -0.86 11.05 -5.30
N ALA A 260 -2.03 10.58 -4.84
CA ALA A 260 -3.24 10.47 -5.65
C ALA A 260 -4.06 11.75 -5.76
N ASP A 261 -3.75 12.80 -4.99
CA ASP A 261 -4.50 14.07 -4.99
C ASP A 261 -6.02 13.88 -4.86
N GLY A 262 -6.45 12.96 -3.99
CA GLY A 262 -7.86 12.65 -3.77
C GLY A 262 -8.45 11.56 -4.68
N ASP A 263 -7.74 11.09 -5.73
CA ASP A 263 -8.28 10.13 -6.69
C ASP A 263 -7.95 8.66 -6.34
N PRO A 264 -8.91 7.86 -5.81
CA PRO A 264 -8.65 6.46 -5.50
C PRO A 264 -8.38 5.59 -6.74
N LEU A 265 -8.74 6.03 -7.96
CA LEU A 265 -8.49 5.30 -9.21
C LEU A 265 -7.05 5.45 -9.72
N TYR A 266 -6.27 6.35 -9.13
CA TYR A 266 -4.88 6.62 -9.48
C TYR A 266 -3.98 5.36 -9.46
N ILE A 267 -4.31 4.37 -8.63
CA ILE A 267 -3.52 3.13 -8.46
C ILE A 267 -3.79 2.07 -9.55
N LEU A 268 -4.85 2.20 -10.34
CA LEU A 268 -5.26 1.17 -11.31
C LEU A 268 -4.16 0.82 -12.34
N PRO A 269 -3.32 1.75 -12.84
CA PRO A 269 -2.21 1.41 -13.71
C PRO A 269 -1.20 0.45 -13.07
N ALA A 270 -0.89 0.60 -11.77
CA ALA A 270 0.02 -0.29 -11.05
C ALA A 270 -0.57 -1.70 -10.93
N ILE A 271 -1.87 -1.79 -10.60
CA ILE A 271 -2.59 -3.07 -10.49
C ILE A 271 -2.62 -3.79 -11.84
N ARG A 272 -2.92 -3.08 -12.92
CA ARG A 272 -2.93 -3.63 -14.29
C ARG A 272 -1.53 -4.13 -14.68
N ALA A 273 -0.49 -3.36 -14.38
CA ALA A 273 0.88 -3.73 -14.67
C ALA A 273 1.33 -4.97 -13.90
N TYR A 274 1.00 -5.03 -12.60
CA TYR A 274 1.23 -6.21 -11.78
C TYR A 274 0.53 -7.43 -12.38
N HIS A 275 -0.78 -7.33 -12.63
CA HIS A 275 -1.60 -8.45 -13.09
C HIS A 275 -1.13 -8.98 -14.46
N ALA A 276 -0.65 -8.11 -15.34
CA ALA A 276 -0.11 -8.51 -16.64
C ALA A 276 1.15 -9.39 -16.54
N LEU A 277 1.95 -9.23 -15.49
CA LEU A 277 3.18 -10.01 -15.26
C LEU A 277 2.95 -11.21 -14.34
N ASN A 278 2.20 -11.02 -13.25
CA ASN A 278 1.88 -12.03 -12.25
C ASN A 278 0.36 -12.04 -12.01
N PRO A 279 -0.41 -12.81 -12.82
CA PRO A 279 -1.87 -12.80 -12.74
C PRO A 279 -2.40 -13.13 -11.33
N LEU A 280 -3.24 -12.23 -10.84
CA LEU A 280 -3.95 -12.36 -9.58
C LEU A 280 -5.14 -13.31 -9.73
N LYS A 281 -5.42 -14.10 -8.69
CA LYS A 281 -6.64 -14.89 -8.59
C LYS A 281 -7.85 -13.99 -8.30
N ALA A 282 -9.05 -14.52 -8.54
CA ALA A 282 -10.29 -13.80 -8.26
C ALA A 282 -10.38 -13.35 -6.79
N GLU A 283 -10.00 -14.22 -5.86
CA GLU A 283 -10.03 -13.92 -4.42
C GLU A 283 -8.97 -12.88 -4.02
N GLU A 284 -7.82 -12.83 -4.71
CA GLU A 284 -6.82 -11.78 -4.49
C GLU A 284 -7.30 -10.43 -5.02
N LEU A 285 -7.95 -10.39 -6.19
CA LEU A 285 -8.56 -9.17 -6.73
C LEU A 285 -9.64 -8.62 -5.81
N GLN A 286 -10.50 -9.50 -5.26
CA GLN A 286 -11.53 -9.13 -4.29
C GLN A 286 -10.95 -8.67 -2.95
N ALA A 287 -9.82 -9.24 -2.53
CA ALA A 287 -9.15 -8.88 -1.28
C ALA A 287 -8.34 -7.58 -1.37
N LEU A 288 -7.91 -7.17 -2.56
CA LEU A 288 -6.93 -6.09 -2.73
C LEU A 288 -7.38 -4.75 -2.11
N TRP A 289 -8.57 -4.25 -2.45
CA TRP A 289 -9.04 -2.98 -1.87
C TRP A 289 -9.31 -3.05 -0.36
N PRO A 290 -9.99 -4.10 0.17
CA PRO A 290 -10.08 -4.30 1.62
C PRO A 290 -8.72 -4.33 2.34
N LEU A 291 -7.68 -4.92 1.74
CA LEU A 291 -6.32 -4.91 2.28
C LEU A 291 -5.72 -3.50 2.31
N ILE A 292 -5.92 -2.71 1.24
CA ILE A 292 -5.48 -1.30 1.18
C ILE A 292 -6.13 -0.47 2.28
N VAL A 293 -7.45 -0.63 2.50
CA VAL A 293 -8.16 0.07 3.59
C VAL A 293 -7.68 -0.38 4.98
N ALA A 294 -7.48 -1.68 5.19
CA ALA A 294 -6.93 -2.18 6.45
C ALA A 294 -5.50 -1.65 6.69
N ARG A 295 -4.69 -1.55 5.63
CA ARG A 295 -3.33 -1.00 5.67
C ARG A 295 -3.35 0.48 6.04
N SER A 296 -4.19 1.30 5.42
CA SER A 296 -4.29 2.73 5.72
C SER A 296 -4.73 3.00 7.17
N ALA A 297 -5.67 2.20 7.69
CA ALA A 297 -6.06 2.27 9.10
C ALA A 297 -4.90 1.94 10.05
N VAL A 298 -4.11 0.90 9.74
CA VAL A 298 -2.91 0.56 10.52
C VAL A 298 -1.87 1.67 10.46
N LEU A 299 -1.64 2.28 9.30
CA LEU A 299 -0.71 3.39 9.14
C LEU A 299 -1.08 4.59 10.01
N VAL A 300 -2.33 5.05 9.94
CA VAL A 300 -2.87 6.14 10.79
C VAL A 300 -2.67 5.82 12.28
N LEU A 301 -3.12 4.64 12.72
CA LEU A 301 -3.04 4.26 14.13
C LEU A 301 -1.59 4.15 14.64
N SER A 302 -0.69 3.70 13.79
CA SER A 302 0.74 3.59 14.11
C SER A 302 1.38 4.98 14.23
N SER A 303 1.05 5.89 13.32
CA SER A 303 1.55 7.28 13.33
C SER A 303 0.97 8.09 14.49
N GLU A 304 -0.32 7.92 14.81
CA GLU A 304 -0.96 8.52 15.99
C GLU A 304 -0.29 8.04 17.29
N GLN A 305 0.04 6.75 17.37
CA GLN A 305 0.80 6.22 18.49
C GLN A 305 2.17 6.87 18.61
N GLN A 306 2.90 7.00 17.51
CA GLN A 306 4.20 7.65 17.53
C GLN A 306 4.10 9.14 17.91
N ALA A 307 3.12 9.85 17.35
CA ALA A 307 2.83 11.25 17.67
C ALA A 307 2.46 11.44 19.14
N SER A 308 1.82 10.45 19.77
CA SER A 308 1.51 10.49 21.21
C SER A 308 2.73 10.34 22.11
N ILE A 309 3.79 9.68 21.64
CA ILE A 309 5.05 9.46 22.36
C ILE A 309 6.00 10.65 22.17
N GLU A 310 6.08 11.19 20.95
CA GLU A 310 6.95 12.31 20.58
C GLU A 310 6.13 13.47 19.96
N PRO A 311 5.30 14.19 20.75
CA PRO A 311 4.37 15.19 20.21
C PRO A 311 5.07 16.37 19.53
N ASP A 312 6.29 16.72 19.96
CA ASP A 312 7.04 17.87 19.46
C ASP A 312 7.89 17.54 18.21
N ASN A 313 7.85 16.30 17.71
CA ASN A 313 8.63 15.88 16.56
C ASN A 313 7.92 16.25 15.25
N ALA A 314 8.35 17.36 14.64
CA ALA A 314 7.76 17.90 13.41
C ALA A 314 7.75 16.91 12.22
N TYR A 315 8.72 15.97 12.17
CA TYR A 315 8.74 14.94 11.13
C TYR A 315 7.60 13.94 11.30
N ILE A 316 7.36 13.47 12.53
CA ILE A 316 6.24 12.57 12.85
C ILE A 316 4.90 13.25 12.54
N GLN A 317 4.76 14.53 12.89
CA GLN A 317 3.53 15.29 12.61
C GLN A 317 3.29 15.48 11.11
N ALA A 318 4.34 15.70 10.31
CA ALA A 318 4.21 15.81 8.86
C ALA A 318 3.82 14.48 8.21
N ASN A 319 4.39 13.36 8.67
CA ASN A 319 4.00 12.02 8.20
C ASN A 319 2.55 11.70 8.56
N LEU A 320 2.09 12.06 9.76
CA LEU A 320 0.73 11.80 10.22
C LEU A 320 -0.34 12.38 9.29
N ALA A 321 -0.16 13.61 8.80
CA ALA A 321 -1.08 14.21 7.83
C ALA A 321 -1.13 13.41 6.50
N GLY A 322 0.02 12.88 6.08
CA GLY A 322 0.14 11.99 4.93
C GLY A 322 -0.60 10.68 5.10
N GLU A 323 -0.47 10.02 6.25
CA GLU A 323 -1.16 8.77 6.53
C GLU A 323 -2.68 8.95 6.61
N TRP A 324 -3.14 10.06 7.20
CA TRP A 324 -4.56 10.44 7.17
C TRP A 324 -5.05 10.67 5.73
N ASN A 325 -4.26 11.35 4.89
CA ASN A 325 -4.61 11.51 3.48
C ASN A 325 -4.77 10.15 2.76
N ILE A 326 -3.87 9.18 2.98
CA ILE A 326 -4.01 7.82 2.43
C ILE A 326 -5.32 7.18 2.90
N PHE A 327 -5.64 7.30 4.19
CA PHE A 327 -6.88 6.76 4.76
C PHE A 327 -8.14 7.43 4.18
N ASP A 328 -8.14 8.75 4.06
CA ASP A 328 -9.24 9.52 3.49
C ASP A 328 -9.49 9.12 2.03
N VAL A 329 -8.43 8.99 1.22
CA VAL A 329 -8.57 8.52 -0.17
C VAL A 329 -9.07 7.08 -0.22
N ALA A 330 -8.52 6.18 0.61
CA ALA A 330 -8.91 4.77 0.66
C ALA A 330 -10.37 4.55 1.12
N THR A 331 -10.95 5.53 1.81
CA THR A 331 -12.34 5.49 2.33
C THR A 331 -13.29 6.46 1.61
N SER A 332 -12.79 7.22 0.62
CA SER A 332 -13.55 8.23 -0.12
C SER A 332 -14.69 7.68 -0.97
N VAL A 333 -14.64 6.38 -1.30
CA VAL A 333 -15.62 5.70 -2.15
C VAL A 333 -16.00 4.33 -1.56
N PRO A 334 -17.20 3.81 -1.85
CA PRO A 334 -17.59 2.47 -1.40
C PRO A 334 -16.62 1.40 -1.90
N MET A 335 -16.24 0.43 -1.04
CA MET A 335 -15.32 -0.65 -1.44
C MET A 335 -15.82 -1.45 -2.66
N ALA A 336 -17.14 -1.55 -2.88
CA ALA A 336 -17.72 -2.20 -4.05
C ALA A 336 -17.37 -1.48 -5.37
N LEU A 337 -17.25 -0.15 -5.34
CA LEU A 337 -16.87 0.64 -6.51
C LEU A 337 -15.42 0.33 -6.89
N MET A 338 -14.52 0.33 -5.91
CA MET A 338 -13.10 0.04 -6.18
C MET A 338 -12.87 -1.42 -6.57
N GLU A 339 -13.62 -2.36 -6.00
CA GLU A 339 -13.63 -3.74 -6.46
C GLU A 339 -14.01 -3.83 -7.96
N ALA A 340 -15.09 -3.17 -8.37
CA ALA A 340 -15.51 -3.14 -9.78
C ALA A 340 -14.45 -2.48 -10.68
N ALA A 341 -13.87 -1.36 -10.25
CA ALA A 341 -12.82 -0.65 -10.98
C ALA A 341 -11.55 -1.50 -11.16
N ILE A 342 -11.14 -2.22 -10.11
CA ILE A 342 -10.00 -3.15 -10.14
C ILE A 342 -10.26 -4.29 -11.12
N LEU A 343 -11.42 -4.94 -11.04
CA LEU A 343 -11.81 -6.02 -11.95
C LEU A 343 -11.84 -5.55 -13.40
N GLN A 344 -12.43 -4.38 -13.66
CA GLN A 344 -12.47 -3.78 -14.99
C GLN A 344 -11.07 -3.44 -15.51
N ALA A 345 -10.18 -2.91 -14.66
CA ALA A 345 -8.82 -2.53 -15.04
C ALA A 345 -7.96 -3.74 -15.48
N VAL A 346 -8.28 -4.93 -14.99
CA VAL A 346 -7.62 -6.19 -15.38
C VAL A 346 -8.43 -7.02 -16.38
N GLY A 347 -9.55 -6.50 -16.90
CA GLY A 347 -10.35 -7.15 -17.92
C GLY A 347 -11.21 -8.32 -17.43
N VAL A 348 -11.49 -8.40 -16.13
CA VAL A 348 -12.44 -9.37 -15.58
C VAL A 348 -13.85 -8.79 -15.68
N GLU A 349 -14.70 -9.43 -16.49
CA GLU A 349 -16.10 -9.05 -16.59
C GLU A 349 -16.80 -9.28 -15.24
N PHE A 350 -17.43 -8.22 -14.73
CA PHE A 350 -18.34 -8.34 -13.61
C PHE A 350 -19.76 -8.55 -14.15
N PRO A 351 -20.55 -9.52 -13.65
CA PRO A 351 -21.94 -9.62 -14.02
C PRO A 351 -22.62 -8.28 -13.69
N PRO A 352 -23.45 -7.71 -14.58
CA PRO A 352 -24.18 -6.49 -14.26
C PRO A 352 -24.84 -6.69 -12.89
N ALA A 353 -24.71 -5.70 -11.99
CA ALA A 353 -25.42 -5.75 -10.72
C ALA A 353 -26.86 -6.17 -11.03
N GLY A 354 -27.27 -7.33 -10.50
CA GLY A 354 -28.57 -7.90 -10.84
C GLY A 354 -29.60 -6.82 -10.64
N GLN A 355 -30.43 -6.54 -11.67
CA GLN A 355 -31.46 -5.51 -11.55
C GLN A 355 -32.23 -5.78 -10.26
N PRO A 356 -32.36 -4.80 -9.36
CA PRO A 356 -33.11 -5.01 -8.13
C PRO A 356 -34.49 -5.55 -8.49
N ALA A 357 -34.87 -6.66 -7.86
CA ALA A 357 -36.22 -7.20 -8.05
C ALA A 357 -37.20 -6.28 -7.31
N TYR A 358 -37.76 -5.29 -8.02
CA TYR A 358 -38.73 -4.38 -7.45
C TYR A 358 -40.06 -5.11 -7.23
N GLN A 359 -40.60 -5.00 -6.02
CA GLN A 359 -41.95 -5.44 -5.70
C GLN A 359 -42.85 -4.22 -5.47
N PRO A 360 -44.11 -4.24 -5.96
CA PRO A 360 -45.04 -3.16 -5.72
C PRO A 360 -45.34 -3.04 -4.23
N MET A 361 -45.14 -1.85 -3.66
CA MET A 361 -45.49 -1.58 -2.26
C MET A 361 -47.00 -1.55 -2.02
N LEU A 362 -47.78 -1.27 -3.07
CA LEU A 362 -49.24 -1.19 -3.03
C LEU A 362 -49.86 -2.34 -3.82
N PRO A 363 -50.86 -3.07 -3.27
CA PRO A 363 -51.54 -4.14 -4.00
C PRO A 363 -52.17 -3.68 -5.33
N ALA A 364 -52.59 -2.42 -5.43
CA ALA A 364 -53.16 -1.83 -6.64
C ALA A 364 -52.15 -1.72 -7.80
N LEU A 365 -50.84 -1.80 -7.51
CA LEU A 365 -49.78 -1.77 -8.51
C LEU A 365 -49.35 -3.18 -8.95
N GLN A 366 -49.94 -4.23 -8.38
CA GLN A 366 -49.63 -5.62 -8.72
C GLN A 366 -49.96 -5.91 -10.19
N GLY A 367 -48.98 -6.37 -10.96
CA GLY A 367 -49.16 -6.71 -12.38
C GLY A 367 -49.02 -5.51 -13.33
N LEU A 368 -48.91 -4.29 -12.81
CA LEU A 368 -48.51 -3.14 -13.61
C LEU A 368 -47.01 -3.23 -13.95
N LYS A 369 -46.65 -2.91 -15.18
CA LYS A 369 -45.27 -2.89 -15.67
C LYS A 369 -44.96 -1.49 -16.19
N PRO A 370 -44.53 -0.56 -15.32
CA PRO A 370 -44.14 0.77 -15.79
C PRO A 370 -42.93 0.66 -16.73
N THR A 371 -42.88 1.51 -17.73
CA THR A 371 -41.65 1.71 -18.53
C THR A 371 -40.61 2.34 -17.61
N VAL A 372 -39.51 1.63 -17.36
CA VAL A 372 -38.42 2.15 -16.54
C VAL A 372 -37.52 3.02 -17.42
N VAL A 373 -37.40 4.29 -17.05
CA VAL A 373 -36.53 5.28 -17.70
C VAL A 373 -35.28 5.44 -16.86
N ASP A 374 -34.13 5.24 -17.49
CA ASP A 374 -32.83 5.53 -16.89
C ASP A 374 -32.64 7.05 -16.85
N LEU A 375 -32.61 7.64 -15.66
CA LEU A 375 -32.32 9.06 -15.48
C LEU A 375 -30.94 9.25 -14.83
N GLY A 376 -30.11 8.22 -14.86
CA GLY A 376 -28.77 8.24 -14.30
C GLY A 376 -27.80 9.09 -15.10
N VAL A 377 -26.62 9.31 -14.52
CA VAL A 377 -25.55 10.13 -15.13
C VAL A 377 -25.01 9.61 -16.47
N LEU A 378 -25.20 8.32 -16.76
CA LEU A 378 -24.80 7.67 -18.02
C LEU A 378 -25.99 7.44 -18.97
N SER A 379 -27.16 8.03 -18.68
CA SER A 379 -28.36 7.83 -19.47
C SER A 379 -28.19 8.35 -20.91
N GLU A 380 -28.56 7.52 -21.88
CA GLU A 380 -28.58 7.88 -23.29
C GLU A 380 -29.64 8.94 -23.64
N HIS A 381 -30.57 9.21 -22.71
CA HIS A 381 -31.59 10.25 -22.88
C HIS A 381 -31.03 11.66 -22.70
N PHE A 382 -29.85 11.80 -22.08
CA PHE A 382 -29.20 13.08 -21.90
C PHE A 382 -28.20 13.36 -23.02
N VAL A 383 -28.56 14.28 -23.92
CA VAL A 383 -27.79 14.63 -25.11
C VAL A 383 -27.80 16.13 -25.34
N ALA A 384 -26.69 16.67 -25.85
CA ALA A 384 -26.59 18.06 -26.30
C ALA A 384 -27.06 19.11 -25.27
N GLY A 385 -26.78 18.89 -23.98
CA GLY A 385 -27.11 19.83 -22.89
C GLY A 385 -28.58 19.82 -22.48
N ASN A 386 -29.41 18.89 -22.97
CA ASN A 386 -30.83 18.85 -22.59
C ASN A 386 -31.06 18.60 -21.09
N TRP A 387 -30.09 18.01 -20.39
CA TRP A 387 -30.15 17.80 -18.94
C TRP A 387 -30.20 19.10 -18.14
N GLU A 388 -29.72 20.22 -18.71
CA GLU A 388 -29.79 21.55 -18.07
C GLU A 388 -31.20 22.17 -18.14
N GLN A 389 -32.11 21.58 -18.91
CA GLN A 389 -33.47 22.09 -19.07
C GLN A 389 -34.33 21.75 -17.84
N SER A 390 -34.95 22.78 -17.25
CA SER A 390 -35.88 22.58 -16.14
C SER A 390 -37.04 21.66 -16.56
N GLY A 391 -37.29 20.61 -15.78
CA GLY A 391 -38.36 19.65 -16.03
C GLY A 391 -38.01 18.52 -17.01
N ILE A 392 -36.73 18.35 -17.38
CA ILE A 392 -36.31 17.32 -18.33
C ILE A 392 -36.64 15.90 -17.85
N ASP A 393 -36.51 15.61 -16.55
CA ASP A 393 -36.86 14.31 -15.97
C ASP A 393 -38.34 13.99 -16.16
N GLU A 394 -39.22 14.94 -15.82
CA GLU A 394 -40.66 14.81 -16.00
C GLU A 394 -41.03 14.69 -17.47
N TYR A 395 -40.34 15.41 -18.35
CA TYR A 395 -40.53 15.31 -19.79
C TYR A 395 -40.20 13.89 -20.27
N LEU A 396 -39.03 13.36 -19.93
CA LEU A 396 -38.60 12.01 -20.32
C LEU A 396 -39.55 10.93 -19.78
N LEU A 397 -39.96 11.04 -18.51
CA LEU A 397 -40.96 10.15 -17.91
C LEU A 397 -42.30 10.22 -18.65
N SER A 398 -42.80 11.43 -18.93
CA SER A 398 -44.06 11.61 -19.66
C SER A 398 -44.04 11.03 -21.07
N GLN A 399 -42.90 11.16 -21.78
CA GLN A 399 -42.70 10.56 -23.09
C GLN A 399 -42.70 9.02 -23.00
N ALA A 400 -42.04 8.46 -21.99
CA ALA A 400 -41.95 7.01 -21.80
C ALA A 400 -43.24 6.36 -21.30
N ALA A 401 -44.10 7.12 -20.60
CA ALA A 401 -45.40 6.65 -20.14
C ALA A 401 -46.35 6.34 -21.32
N GLY A 402 -46.22 7.09 -22.42
CA GLY A 402 -47.01 6.89 -23.64
C GLY A 402 -48.53 6.79 -23.38
N ASP A 403 -49.21 5.94 -24.16
CA ASP A 403 -50.65 5.70 -24.04
C ASP A 403 -51.01 4.78 -22.85
N ASP A 404 -50.05 3.98 -22.37
CA ASP A 404 -50.23 3.04 -21.24
C ASP A 404 -50.17 3.75 -19.87
N GLY A 405 -49.71 5.01 -19.84
CA GLY A 405 -49.83 5.94 -18.71
C GLY A 405 -48.92 5.67 -17.52
N LEU A 406 -47.94 4.76 -17.64
CA LEU A 406 -47.08 4.35 -16.52
C LEU A 406 -45.60 4.34 -16.90
N SER A 407 -44.86 5.27 -16.33
CA SER A 407 -43.40 5.31 -16.35
C SER A 407 -42.86 5.38 -14.93
N ALA A 408 -41.65 4.87 -14.72
CA ALA A 408 -40.93 5.01 -13.46
C ALA A 408 -39.45 5.28 -13.74
N SER A 409 -38.74 5.80 -12.74
CA SER A 409 -37.28 5.81 -12.73
C SER A 409 -36.77 5.19 -11.43
N ARG A 410 -35.45 5.01 -11.31
CA ARG A 410 -34.84 4.39 -10.15
C ARG A 410 -34.76 5.39 -9.00
N PHE A 411 -35.05 4.91 -7.79
CA PHE A 411 -34.92 5.68 -6.57
C PHE A 411 -33.46 5.68 -6.11
N GLY A 412 -32.94 6.84 -5.67
CA GLY A 412 -31.57 6.97 -5.16
C GLY A 412 -30.47 6.93 -6.23
N GLU A 413 -30.83 7.16 -7.50
CA GLU A 413 -29.88 7.21 -8.61
C GLU A 413 -29.48 8.65 -8.90
N TYR A 414 -28.18 8.94 -8.86
CA TYR A 414 -27.63 10.24 -9.21
C TYR A 414 -28.05 10.69 -10.60
N ARG A 415 -28.59 11.90 -10.74
CA ARG A 415 -29.16 12.37 -12.00
C ARG A 415 -28.33 13.44 -12.67
N LEU A 416 -28.04 13.27 -13.96
CA LEU A 416 -27.31 14.30 -14.71
C LEU A 416 -28.08 15.64 -14.74
N SER A 417 -29.41 15.59 -14.80
CA SER A 417 -30.29 16.75 -14.75
C SER A 417 -30.26 17.54 -13.44
N ARG A 418 -29.69 16.95 -12.39
CA ARG A 418 -29.49 17.57 -11.07
C ARG A 418 -28.04 17.95 -10.82
N THR A 419 -27.22 17.95 -11.87
CA THR A 419 -25.83 18.42 -11.77
C THR A 419 -25.76 19.95 -11.82
N LEU A 420 -24.75 20.51 -11.18
CA LEU A 420 -24.40 21.91 -11.32
C LEU A 420 -23.20 22.02 -12.28
N PRO A 421 -23.29 22.80 -13.37
CA PRO A 421 -22.14 23.05 -14.24
C PRO A 421 -20.94 23.53 -13.43
N ASP A 422 -19.75 23.05 -13.78
CA ASP A 422 -18.47 23.38 -13.14
C ASP A 422 -18.44 23.10 -11.62
N SER A 423 -19.16 22.09 -11.16
CA SER A 423 -19.13 21.63 -9.77
C SER A 423 -18.41 20.29 -9.63
N ALA A 424 -17.55 20.18 -8.61
CA ALA A 424 -16.93 18.92 -8.19
C ALA A 424 -17.86 18.10 -7.26
N LYS A 425 -19.02 18.65 -6.90
CA LYS A 425 -20.01 17.91 -6.10
C LYS A 425 -20.79 16.98 -7.01
N GLU A 426 -20.99 15.75 -6.53
CA GLU A 426 -21.88 14.80 -7.17
C GLU A 426 -23.31 15.38 -7.33
N PRO A 427 -24.04 15.02 -8.39
CA PRO A 427 -25.40 15.47 -8.59
C PRO A 427 -26.33 15.03 -7.44
N GLU A 428 -27.55 15.55 -7.37
CA GLU A 428 -28.56 14.98 -6.48
C GLU A 428 -29.20 13.72 -7.09
N THR A 429 -29.68 12.80 -6.24
CA THR A 429 -30.42 11.58 -6.64
C THR A 429 -31.90 11.81 -6.90
#